data_AF-A0A1Y4FC37-F1
#
_entry.id   AF-A0A1Y4FC37-F1
#
_cell.length_a   1.000
_cell.length_b   1.000
_cell.length_c   1.000
_cell.angle_alpha   90.00
_cell.angle_beta   90.00
_cell.angle_gamma   90.00
#
_symmetry.space_group_name_H-M   'P 1'
#
loop_
_entity.id
_entity.type
_entity.pdbx_description
1 polymer ?
#
loop_
_entity_poly.entity_id
_entity_poly.type
_entity_poly.pdbx_seq_one_letter_code
_entity_poly.pdbx_strand_id
1 'polypeptide(L)'
;MKNKGSYIKLAIKTAVGAVLGGILGLVVLGTKVAHMGKEMKGLESWIGAQAHWIFLLLFLIELAAVVWSYNKVKDLRKQHQSEEDDEQIEKIEYGIEYYNTLFTVFAMVSFILAMIFYGVFAGVPKGEIPRGFWMATIMFILICVVYAVAHIKMVRLIQSIYPEKMGDPSDLNFDEVWLQSCDEAEREVIYQSAYKTYRGSQWVLAVLMVVALMGEITWQTGVLAIVLIGILWGTMGIMYCYYSLKLQKGKISKE
;
A
#
# COMPACT_ATOMS: atom_id res chain seq x y z
N MET A 1 -6.23 23.05 -16.45
CA MET A 1 -7.33 23.31 -15.49
C MET A 1 -7.27 22.29 -14.34
N LYS A 2 -7.25 22.74 -13.07
CA LYS A 2 -7.25 21.86 -11.88
C LYS A 2 -8.55 21.05 -11.86
N ASN A 3 -8.50 19.74 -12.13
CA ASN A 3 -9.68 18.88 -12.11
C ASN A 3 -10.11 18.61 -10.65
N LYS A 4 -10.98 19.48 -10.10
CA LYS A 4 -11.54 19.39 -8.74
C LYS A 4 -12.31 18.07 -8.51
N GLY A 5 -12.80 17.43 -9.58
CA GLY A 5 -13.60 16.19 -9.51
C GLY A 5 -12.84 14.99 -8.94
N SER A 6 -11.55 14.85 -9.25
CA SER A 6 -10.71 13.73 -8.79
C SER A 6 -10.49 13.74 -7.26
N TYR A 7 -10.32 14.93 -6.65
CA TYR A 7 -10.23 15.06 -5.19
C TYR A 7 -11.55 14.75 -4.48
N ILE A 8 -12.69 15.10 -5.10
CA ILE A 8 -14.03 14.80 -4.56
C ILE A 8 -14.32 13.30 -4.65
N LYS A 9 -14.01 12.67 -5.78
CA LYS A 9 -14.10 11.21 -5.96
C LYS A 9 -13.28 10.47 -4.90
N LEU A 10 -12.04 10.92 -4.65
CA LEU A 10 -11.19 10.35 -3.60
C LEU A 10 -11.85 10.48 -2.22
N ALA A 11 -12.31 11.69 -1.86
CA ALA A 11 -12.94 11.92 -0.55
C ALA A 11 -14.15 10.99 -0.31
N ILE A 12 -14.99 10.79 -1.33
CA ILE A 12 -16.15 9.88 -1.25
C ILE A 12 -15.68 8.44 -1.06
N LYS A 13 -14.71 7.96 -1.85
CA LYS A 13 -14.20 6.58 -1.74
C LYS A 13 -13.52 6.31 -0.40
N THR A 14 -12.74 7.27 0.11
CA THR A 14 -12.12 7.18 1.44
C THR A 14 -13.18 7.15 2.54
N ALA A 15 -14.25 7.94 2.43
CA ALA A 15 -15.35 7.91 3.39
C ALA A 15 -16.08 6.56 3.39
N VAL A 16 -16.37 5.99 2.22
CA VAL A 16 -16.97 4.65 2.10
C VAL A 16 -16.07 3.57 2.68
N GLY A 17 -14.77 3.61 2.37
CA GLY A 17 -13.79 2.68 2.94
C GLY A 17 -13.68 2.79 4.46
N ALA A 18 -13.72 4.01 5.01
CA ALA A 18 -13.72 4.24 6.46
C ALA A 18 -14.99 3.69 7.14
N VAL A 19 -16.16 3.84 6.53
CA VAL A 19 -17.41 3.27 7.04
C VAL A 19 -17.38 1.74 7.01
N LEU A 20 -16.94 1.14 5.90
CA LEU A 20 -16.83 -0.32 5.77
C LEU A 20 -15.79 -0.90 6.74
N GLY A 21 -14.64 -0.24 6.88
CA GLY A 21 -13.61 -0.58 7.85
C GLY A 21 -14.11 -0.45 9.29
N GLY A 22 -14.90 0.59 9.60
CA GLY A 22 -15.53 0.77 10.90
C GLY A 22 -16.55 -0.33 11.23
N ILE A 23 -17.39 -0.74 10.26
CA ILE A 23 -18.35 -1.84 10.43
C ILE A 23 -17.62 -3.18 10.63
N LEU A 24 -16.62 -3.48 9.81
CA LEU A 24 -15.79 -4.68 9.96
C LEU A 24 -15.06 -4.68 11.30
N GLY A 25 -14.54 -3.53 11.74
CA GLY A 25 -13.93 -3.35 13.05
C GLY A 25 -14.93 -3.65 14.19
N LEU A 26 -16.18 -3.18 14.08
CA LEU A 26 -17.24 -3.48 15.06
C LEU A 26 -17.66 -4.96 15.07
N VAL A 27 -17.65 -5.63 13.91
CA VAL A 27 -17.92 -7.08 13.81
C VAL A 27 -16.79 -7.89 14.44
N VAL A 28 -15.53 -7.51 14.20
CA VAL A 28 -14.35 -8.11 14.83
C VAL A 28 -14.34 -7.85 16.34
N LEU A 29 -14.81 -6.69 16.80
CA LEU A 29 -15.05 -6.41 18.22
C LEU A 29 -16.12 -7.33 18.84
N GLY A 30 -17.11 -7.76 18.03
CA GLY A 30 -18.12 -8.74 18.43
C GLY A 30 -17.60 -10.18 18.50
N THR A 31 -16.59 -10.53 17.70
CA THR A 31 -15.93 -11.85 17.72
C THR A 31 -14.66 -11.78 18.54
N LYS A 32 -14.73 -12.13 19.83
CA LYS A 32 -13.62 -12.16 20.81
C LYS A 32 -12.24 -12.50 20.21
N VAL A 33 -11.46 -11.49 19.82
CA VAL A 33 -10.01 -11.61 19.63
C VAL A 33 -9.36 -11.14 20.92
N ALA A 34 -9.23 -12.08 21.85
CA ALA A 34 -8.47 -11.89 23.07
C ALA A 34 -7.52 -13.07 23.21
N HIS A 35 -6.26 -12.85 22.83
CA HIS A 35 -5.04 -13.31 23.49
C HIS A 35 -3.84 -12.90 22.62
N MET A 36 -3.24 -11.75 22.91
CA MET A 36 -1.83 -11.51 22.59
C MET A 36 -1.03 -11.82 23.86
N GLY A 37 -0.01 -12.67 23.71
CA GLY A 37 0.72 -13.34 24.77
C GLY A 37 1.33 -12.42 25.84
N LYS A 38 1.42 -12.94 27.06
CA LYS A 38 1.75 -12.24 28.31
C LYS A 38 3.25 -12.05 28.59
N GLU A 39 4.13 -12.16 27.61
CA GLU A 39 5.57 -12.32 27.86
C GLU A 39 6.49 -11.34 27.10
N MET A 40 6.40 -10.02 27.37
CA MET A 40 7.55 -9.10 27.24
C MET A 40 7.40 -7.78 28.06
N LYS A 41 6.91 -7.90 29.30
CA LYS A 41 6.44 -6.79 30.16
C LYS A 41 7.38 -5.59 30.38
N GLY A 42 8.70 -5.77 30.26
CA GLY A 42 9.68 -4.70 30.52
C GLY A 42 9.88 -3.74 29.35
N LEU A 43 9.94 -4.26 28.13
CA LEU A 43 10.10 -3.47 26.91
C LEU A 43 8.74 -2.96 26.40
N GLU A 44 7.68 -3.75 26.57
CA GLU A 44 6.30 -3.41 26.20
C GLU A 44 5.76 -2.21 26.98
N SER A 45 6.10 -2.06 28.27
CA SER A 45 5.64 -0.94 29.08
C SER A 45 6.34 0.37 28.70
N TRP A 46 7.63 0.31 28.31
CA TRP A 46 8.38 1.47 27.83
C TRP A 46 7.98 1.88 26.40
N ILE A 47 7.89 0.90 25.49
CA ILE A 47 7.39 1.12 24.13
C ILE A 47 5.95 1.60 24.19
N GLY A 48 5.07 1.02 25.00
CA GLY A 48 3.68 1.46 25.14
C GLY A 48 3.56 2.88 25.68
N ALA A 49 4.41 3.28 26.64
CA ALA A 49 4.42 4.63 27.20
C ALA A 49 4.96 5.68 26.21
N GLN A 50 5.87 5.30 25.31
CA GLN A 50 6.50 6.20 24.32
C GLN A 50 5.99 5.99 22.89
N ALA A 51 5.08 5.03 22.66
CA ALA A 51 4.69 4.57 21.32
C ALA A 51 4.16 5.72 20.47
N HIS A 52 3.38 6.62 21.05
CA HIS A 52 2.83 7.77 20.33
C HIS A 52 3.92 8.71 19.80
N TRP A 53 5.01 8.94 20.55
CA TRP A 53 6.16 9.72 20.08
C TRP A 53 6.99 8.98 19.03
N ILE A 54 7.17 7.67 19.19
CA ILE A 54 7.90 6.83 18.22
C ILE A 54 7.16 6.82 16.88
N PHE A 55 5.85 6.57 16.89
CA PHE A 55 5.04 6.57 15.68
C PHE A 55 4.95 7.97 15.04
N LEU A 56 4.89 9.04 15.85
CA LEU A 56 4.94 10.40 15.33
C LEU A 56 6.27 10.70 14.63
N LEU A 57 7.40 10.30 15.24
CA LEU A 57 8.72 10.49 14.65
C LEU A 57 8.87 9.71 13.33
N LEU A 58 8.46 8.44 13.32
CA LEU A 58 8.48 7.61 12.11
C LEU A 58 7.62 8.22 11.00
N PHE A 59 6.43 8.70 11.33
CA PHE A 59 5.56 9.37 10.37
C PHE A 59 6.20 10.64 9.80
N LEU A 60 6.86 11.46 10.63
CA LEU A 60 7.56 12.65 10.16
C LEU A 60 8.74 12.31 9.23
N ILE A 61 9.50 11.25 9.54
CA ILE A 61 10.60 10.76 8.71
C ILE A 61 10.07 10.32 7.34
N GLU A 62 9.00 9.53 7.32
CA GLU A 62 8.44 9.04 6.07
C GLU A 62 7.78 10.16 5.25
N LEU A 63 7.08 11.09 5.90
CA LEU A 63 6.55 12.27 5.23
C LEU A 63 7.68 13.08 4.59
N ALA A 64 8.81 13.25 5.28
CA ALA A 64 10.00 13.89 4.72
C ALA A 64 10.57 13.11 3.53
N ALA A 65 10.61 11.78 3.60
CA ALA A 65 11.09 10.92 2.50
C ALA A 65 10.17 10.98 1.25
N VAL A 66 8.85 11.02 1.45
CA VAL A 66 7.85 11.21 0.39
C VAL A 66 7.93 12.60 -0.24
N VAL A 67 8.12 13.65 0.58
CA VAL A 67 8.31 15.02 0.07
C VAL A 67 9.63 15.15 -0.69
N TRP A 68 10.70 14.55 -0.17
CA TRP A 68 12.01 14.55 -0.80
C TRP A 68 12.01 13.85 -2.16
N SER A 69 11.44 12.64 -2.24
CA SER A 69 11.34 11.88 -3.51
C SER A 69 10.47 12.61 -4.53
N TYR A 70 9.35 13.21 -4.12
CA TYR A 70 8.53 14.06 -4.98
C TYR A 70 9.31 15.26 -5.52
N ASN A 71 10.06 15.96 -4.67
CA ASN A 71 10.86 17.11 -5.09
C ASN A 71 11.99 16.70 -6.04
N LYS A 72 12.59 15.53 -5.85
CA LYS A 72 13.59 14.99 -6.77
C LYS A 72 13.04 14.73 -8.16
N VAL A 73 11.87 14.10 -8.28
CA VAL A 73 11.19 13.94 -9.58
C VAL A 73 10.82 15.29 -10.18
N LYS A 74 10.40 16.25 -9.35
CA LYS A 74 10.08 17.61 -9.83
C LYS A 74 11.31 18.35 -10.38
N ASP A 75 12.49 18.15 -9.79
CA ASP A 75 13.72 18.76 -10.27
C ASP A 75 14.25 18.06 -11.53
N LEU A 76 14.19 16.73 -11.58
CA LEU A 76 14.52 15.95 -12.77
C LEU A 76 13.60 16.27 -13.95
N ARG A 77 12.31 16.50 -13.69
CA ARG A 77 11.39 17.00 -14.72
C ARG A 77 11.88 18.29 -15.38
N LYS A 78 12.44 19.23 -14.61
CA LYS A 78 12.95 20.49 -15.19
C LYS A 78 14.17 20.22 -16.05
N GLN A 79 15.05 19.32 -15.62
CA GLN A 79 16.24 18.92 -16.38
C GLN A 79 15.84 18.24 -17.69
N HIS A 80 14.89 17.30 -17.64
CA HIS A 80 14.31 16.63 -18.81
C HIS A 80 13.71 17.62 -19.83
N GLN A 81 13.20 18.78 -19.39
CA GLN A 81 12.62 19.77 -20.30
C GLN A 81 13.65 20.66 -21.00
N SER A 82 14.88 20.72 -20.48
CA SER A 82 15.94 21.59 -20.99
C SER A 82 17.09 20.83 -21.65
N GLU A 83 17.15 19.52 -21.47
CA GLU A 83 18.20 18.67 -22.01
C GLU A 83 17.87 18.25 -23.44
N GLU A 84 18.88 18.24 -24.30
CA GLU A 84 18.76 17.84 -25.72
C GLU A 84 19.64 16.62 -26.04
N ASP A 85 20.57 16.25 -25.15
CA ASP A 85 21.43 15.07 -25.32
C ASP A 85 20.71 13.78 -24.92
N ASP A 86 20.51 12.88 -25.89
CA ASP A 86 19.77 11.63 -25.73
C ASP A 86 20.32 10.75 -24.58
N GLU A 87 21.64 10.67 -24.41
CA GLU A 87 22.26 9.87 -23.34
C GLU A 87 21.99 10.47 -21.94
N GLN A 88 21.90 11.79 -21.84
CA GLN A 88 21.53 12.45 -20.57
C GLN A 88 20.05 12.31 -20.28
N ILE A 89 19.20 12.38 -21.31
CA ILE A 89 17.76 12.15 -21.18
C ILE A 89 17.51 10.76 -20.60
N GLU A 90 18.12 9.71 -21.15
CA GLU A 90 17.96 8.34 -20.64
C GLU A 90 18.34 8.22 -19.14
N LYS A 91 19.43 8.87 -18.72
CA LYS A 91 19.84 8.91 -17.29
C LYS A 91 18.83 9.66 -16.42
N ILE A 92 18.27 10.75 -16.93
CA ILE A 92 17.25 11.53 -16.22
C ILE A 92 15.95 10.73 -16.08
N GLU A 93 15.51 10.06 -17.15
CA GLU A 93 14.34 9.18 -17.15
C GLU A 93 14.49 8.04 -16.15
N TYR A 94 15.64 7.36 -16.14
CA TYR A 94 15.95 6.37 -15.11
C TYR A 94 15.88 6.96 -13.69
N GLY A 95 16.40 8.17 -13.51
CA GLY A 95 16.28 8.91 -12.25
C GLY A 95 14.82 9.16 -11.85
N ILE A 96 13.98 9.57 -12.80
CA ILE A 96 12.55 9.83 -12.57
C ILE A 96 11.86 8.55 -12.11
N GLU A 97 12.08 7.43 -12.80
CA GLU A 97 11.54 6.12 -12.41
C GLU A 97 12.03 5.65 -11.05
N TYR A 98 13.32 5.84 -10.77
CA TYR A 98 13.93 5.48 -9.49
C TYR A 98 13.30 6.23 -8.32
N TYR A 99 13.23 7.57 -8.40
CA TYR A 99 12.61 8.36 -7.33
C TYR A 99 11.09 8.17 -7.25
N ASN A 100 10.42 7.84 -8.37
CA ASN A 100 9.01 7.45 -8.35
C ASN A 100 8.78 6.10 -7.65
N THR A 101 9.68 5.15 -7.85
CA THR A 101 9.68 3.87 -7.14
C THR A 101 9.91 4.08 -5.65
N LEU A 102 10.91 4.90 -5.27
CA LEU A 102 11.16 5.25 -3.86
C LEU A 102 9.95 5.93 -3.21
N PHE A 103 9.32 6.89 -3.90
CA PHE A 103 8.09 7.53 -3.42
C PHE A 103 7.00 6.49 -3.12
N THR A 104 6.79 5.56 -4.04
CA THR A 104 5.77 4.51 -3.91
C THR A 104 6.07 3.58 -2.74
N VAL A 105 7.33 3.16 -2.58
CA VAL A 105 7.77 2.33 -1.45
C VAL A 105 7.56 3.07 -0.12
N PHE A 106 8.00 4.32 0.01
CA PHE A 106 7.81 5.09 1.24
C PHE A 106 6.32 5.25 1.58
N ALA A 107 5.47 5.55 0.59
CA ALA A 107 4.03 5.67 0.80
C ALA A 107 3.40 4.34 1.26
N MET A 108 3.84 3.20 0.71
CA MET A 108 3.38 1.87 1.13
C MET A 108 3.78 1.55 2.57
N VAL A 109 5.04 1.81 2.95
CA VAL A 109 5.51 1.59 4.33
C VAL A 109 4.71 2.47 5.31
N SER A 110 4.49 3.74 4.95
CA SER A 110 3.68 4.64 5.78
C SER A 110 2.25 4.19 5.98
N PHE A 111 1.62 3.66 4.93
CA PHE A 111 0.26 3.13 5.04
C PHE A 111 0.22 1.92 5.98
N ILE A 112 1.21 1.03 5.90
CA ILE A 112 1.34 -0.13 6.80
C ILE A 112 1.58 0.34 8.25
N LEU A 113 2.49 1.29 8.48
CA LEU A 113 2.74 1.83 9.82
C LEU A 113 1.49 2.51 10.40
N ALA A 114 0.72 3.23 9.58
CA ALA A 114 -0.53 3.85 10.01
C ALA A 114 -1.57 2.80 10.42
N MET A 115 -1.67 1.68 9.69
CA MET A 115 -2.53 0.55 10.06
C MET A 115 -2.10 -0.10 11.37
N ILE A 116 -0.79 -0.30 11.58
CA ILE A 116 -0.26 -0.86 12.83
C ILE A 116 -0.54 0.10 13.99
N PHE A 117 -0.27 1.40 13.82
CA PHE A 117 -0.56 2.43 14.80
C PHE A 117 -2.05 2.42 15.17
N TYR A 118 -2.92 2.42 14.17
CA TYR A 118 -4.36 2.33 14.41
C TYR A 118 -4.71 1.06 15.19
N GLY A 119 -4.21 -0.12 14.80
CA GLY A 119 -4.46 -1.37 15.51
C GLY A 119 -4.00 -1.36 16.98
N VAL A 120 -2.85 -0.75 17.28
CA VAL A 120 -2.30 -0.65 18.63
C VAL A 120 -3.13 0.30 19.52
N PHE A 121 -3.54 1.45 19.01
CA PHE A 121 -4.22 2.49 19.81
C PHE A 121 -5.75 2.41 19.77
N ALA A 122 -6.31 1.74 18.75
CA ALA A 122 -7.73 1.41 18.68
C ALA A 122 -8.05 0.05 19.31
N GLY A 123 -7.03 -0.75 19.65
CA GLY A 123 -7.18 -2.01 20.37
C GLY A 123 -7.92 -1.81 21.69
N VAL A 124 -9.08 -2.46 21.84
CA VAL A 124 -9.97 -2.31 22.99
C VAL A 124 -9.71 -3.41 24.02
N PRO A 125 -9.07 -3.15 25.17
CA PRO A 125 -9.19 -4.06 26.30
C PRO A 125 -10.62 -3.96 26.87
N LYS A 126 -11.42 -5.01 26.65
CA LYS A 126 -12.71 -5.29 27.29
C LYS A 126 -13.70 -4.12 27.36
N GLY A 127 -14.44 -3.88 26.27
CA GLY A 127 -15.72 -3.17 26.29
C GLY A 127 -15.69 -1.66 26.52
N GLU A 128 -14.53 -1.05 26.74
CA GLU A 128 -14.38 0.40 26.90
C GLU A 128 -13.68 1.01 25.68
N ILE A 129 -14.17 2.15 25.18
CA ILE A 129 -13.48 2.90 24.13
C ILE A 129 -12.17 3.46 24.73
N PRO A 130 -10.98 3.06 24.26
CA PRO A 130 -9.73 3.60 24.75
C PRO A 130 -9.68 5.12 24.60
N ARG A 131 -9.10 5.84 25.57
CA ARG A 131 -8.98 7.31 25.49
C ARG A 131 -8.31 7.81 24.20
N GLY A 132 -7.43 7.00 23.61
CA GLY A 132 -6.73 7.29 22.35
C GLY A 132 -7.49 6.92 21.07
N PHE A 133 -8.65 6.25 21.15
CA PHE A 133 -9.34 5.70 19.98
C PHE A 133 -9.71 6.76 18.94
N TRP A 134 -10.38 7.84 19.37
CA TRP A 134 -10.80 8.90 18.46
C TRP A 134 -9.61 9.65 17.86
N MET A 135 -8.58 9.90 18.67
CA MET A 135 -7.34 10.52 18.20
C MET A 135 -6.64 9.65 17.15
N ALA A 136 -6.47 8.35 17.43
CA ALA A 136 -5.86 7.40 16.50
C ALA A 136 -6.69 7.26 15.21
N THR A 137 -8.02 7.24 15.31
CA THR A 137 -8.93 7.20 14.15
C THR A 137 -8.78 8.44 13.27
N ILE A 138 -8.81 9.64 13.88
CA ILE A 138 -8.66 10.90 13.15
C ILE A 138 -7.28 10.99 12.49
N MET A 139 -6.22 10.63 13.22
CA MET A 139 -4.86 10.60 12.68
C MET A 139 -4.75 9.61 11.51
N PHE A 140 -5.26 8.40 11.66
CA PHE A 140 -5.26 7.40 10.60
C PHE A 140 -5.96 7.91 9.32
N ILE A 141 -7.16 8.48 9.46
CA ILE A 141 -7.90 9.05 8.32
C ILE A 141 -7.10 10.19 7.67
N LEU A 142 -6.53 11.10 8.46
CA LEU A 142 -5.71 12.21 7.97
C LEU A 142 -4.51 11.69 7.18
N ILE A 143 -3.81 10.68 7.71
CA ILE A 143 -2.68 10.04 7.07
C ILE A 143 -3.09 9.42 5.72
N CYS A 144 -4.18 8.65 5.68
CA CYS A 144 -4.69 8.08 4.42
C CYS A 144 -4.99 9.17 3.38
N VAL A 145 -5.62 10.28 3.79
CA VAL A 145 -5.93 11.40 2.90
C VAL A 145 -4.65 12.08 2.39
N VAL A 146 -3.66 12.33 3.27
CA VAL A 146 -2.39 12.95 2.89
C VAL A 146 -1.67 12.11 1.84
N TYR A 147 -1.51 10.80 2.06
CA TYR A 147 -0.82 9.92 1.11
C TYR A 147 -1.61 9.71 -0.17
N ALA A 148 -2.94 9.62 -0.12
CA ALA A 148 -3.75 9.54 -1.33
C ALA A 148 -3.62 10.82 -2.18
N VAL A 149 -3.61 12.00 -1.54
CA VAL A 149 -3.35 13.27 -2.24
C VAL A 149 -1.93 13.34 -2.78
N ALA A 150 -0.93 12.85 -2.02
CA ALA A 150 0.46 12.80 -2.47
C ALA A 150 0.60 11.88 -3.70
N HIS A 151 -0.03 10.70 -3.68
CA HIS A 151 -0.05 9.76 -4.80
C HIS A 151 -0.67 10.39 -6.06
N ILE A 152 -1.83 11.05 -5.94
CA ILE A 152 -2.45 11.78 -7.06
C ILE A 152 -1.49 12.86 -7.61
N LYS A 153 -0.83 13.62 -6.73
CA LYS A 153 0.14 14.64 -7.16
C LYS A 153 1.32 14.02 -7.89
N MET A 154 1.82 12.89 -7.41
CA MET A 154 2.93 12.17 -8.03
C MET A 154 2.56 11.66 -9.41
N VAL A 155 1.42 10.97 -9.55
CA VAL A 155 0.96 10.49 -10.86
C VAL A 155 0.77 11.66 -11.83
N ARG A 156 0.17 12.77 -11.39
CA ARG A 156 0.03 13.96 -12.25
C ARG A 156 1.36 14.62 -12.61
N LEU A 157 2.38 14.48 -11.76
CA LEU A 157 3.73 14.94 -12.08
C LEU A 157 4.32 14.06 -13.18
N ILE A 158 4.19 12.74 -13.08
CA ILE A 158 4.61 11.79 -14.12
C ILE A 158 3.86 12.04 -15.44
N GLN A 159 2.53 12.20 -15.42
CA GLN A 159 1.74 12.55 -16.61
C GLN A 159 2.13 13.89 -17.25
N SER A 160 2.77 14.79 -16.50
CA SER A 160 3.28 16.06 -17.03
C SER A 160 4.68 15.97 -17.63
N ILE A 161 5.36 14.83 -17.43
CA ILE A 161 6.63 14.46 -18.07
C ILE A 161 6.31 13.61 -19.32
N TYR A 162 5.39 12.66 -19.17
CA TYR A 162 4.97 11.67 -20.18
C TYR A 162 3.47 11.85 -20.52
N PRO A 163 3.11 12.74 -21.47
CA PRO A 163 1.71 13.06 -21.80
C PRO A 163 0.92 11.88 -22.38
N GLU A 164 1.60 10.86 -22.90
CA GLU A 164 1.03 9.61 -23.38
C GLU A 164 0.43 8.77 -22.26
N LYS A 165 0.89 8.94 -21.01
CA LYS A 165 0.35 8.22 -19.85
C LYS A 165 -1.04 8.70 -19.48
N MET A 166 -2.02 7.80 -19.55
CA MET A 166 -3.43 8.11 -19.34
C MET A 166 -3.98 7.58 -18.02
N GLY A 167 -5.16 8.06 -17.63
CA GLY A 167 -5.91 7.58 -16.47
C GLY A 167 -6.01 8.60 -15.33
N ASP A 168 -7.16 8.64 -14.66
CA ASP A 168 -7.31 9.41 -13.41
C ASP A 168 -6.96 8.50 -12.23
N PRO A 169 -5.99 8.86 -11.37
CA PRO A 169 -5.60 8.03 -10.22
C PRO A 169 -6.73 7.82 -9.21
N SER A 170 -7.81 8.58 -9.32
CA SER A 170 -9.01 8.42 -8.50
C SER A 170 -10.02 7.43 -9.08
N ASP A 171 -9.82 6.89 -10.29
CA ASP A 171 -10.74 5.93 -10.93
C ASP A 171 -10.40 4.47 -10.57
N LEU A 172 -11.40 3.58 -10.57
CA LEU A 172 -11.22 2.18 -10.13
C LEU A 172 -10.46 1.32 -11.15
N ASN A 173 -10.49 1.71 -12.41
CA ASN A 173 -9.81 1.06 -13.52
C ASN A 173 -8.50 1.79 -13.89
N PHE A 174 -7.95 2.60 -12.98
CA PHE A 174 -6.74 3.37 -13.23
C PHE A 174 -5.60 2.49 -13.74
N ASP A 175 -5.32 1.36 -13.08
CA ASP A 175 -4.21 0.48 -13.46
C ASP A 175 -4.39 -0.11 -14.87
N GLU A 176 -5.63 -0.42 -15.27
CA GLU A 176 -5.92 -0.95 -16.60
C GLU A 176 -5.74 0.13 -17.68
N VAL A 177 -6.23 1.35 -17.42
CA VAL A 177 -6.04 2.49 -18.34
C VAL A 177 -4.57 2.88 -18.43
N TRP A 178 -3.86 2.86 -17.30
CA TRP A 178 -2.42 3.12 -17.25
C TRP A 178 -1.64 2.10 -18.08
N LEU A 179 -1.90 0.80 -17.87
CA LEU A 179 -1.28 -0.28 -18.65
C LEU A 179 -1.58 -0.17 -20.15
N GLN A 180 -2.80 0.23 -20.52
CA GLN A 180 -3.18 0.47 -21.92
C GLN A 180 -2.42 1.64 -22.54
N SER A 181 -2.00 2.63 -21.76
CA SER A 181 -1.20 3.75 -22.25
C SER A 181 0.30 3.45 -22.37
N CYS A 182 0.79 2.40 -21.72
CA CYS A 182 2.18 1.97 -21.84
C CYS A 182 2.49 1.37 -23.22
N ASP A 183 3.74 1.56 -23.67
CA ASP A 183 4.26 0.93 -24.88
C ASP A 183 4.55 -0.58 -24.67
N GLU A 184 5.10 -1.25 -25.69
CA GLU A 184 5.38 -2.68 -25.63
C GLU A 184 6.49 -3.03 -24.61
N ALA A 185 7.56 -2.23 -24.56
CA ALA A 185 8.69 -2.48 -23.67
C ALA A 185 8.30 -2.29 -22.19
N GLU A 186 7.58 -1.22 -21.88
CA GLU A 186 7.08 -0.94 -20.54
C GLU A 186 6.08 -2.00 -20.06
N ARG A 187 5.17 -2.45 -20.95
CA ARG A 187 4.26 -3.56 -20.63
C ARG A 187 5.02 -4.83 -20.34
N GLU A 188 6.06 -5.14 -21.12
CA GLU A 188 6.92 -6.28 -20.87
C GLU A 188 7.56 -6.20 -19.49
N VAL A 189 8.12 -5.04 -19.11
CA VAL A 189 8.69 -4.82 -17.78
C VAL A 189 7.65 -5.04 -16.68
N ILE A 190 6.43 -4.53 -16.84
CA ILE A 190 5.33 -4.73 -15.88
C ILE A 190 4.98 -6.22 -15.76
N TYR A 191 4.82 -6.93 -16.88
CA TYR A 191 4.47 -8.35 -16.87
C TYR A 191 5.57 -9.23 -16.27
N GLN A 192 6.83 -9.00 -16.64
CA GLN A 192 7.96 -9.71 -16.06
C GLN A 192 8.09 -9.45 -14.56
N SER A 193 7.90 -8.19 -14.14
CA SER A 193 7.92 -7.80 -12.73
C SER A 193 6.77 -8.45 -11.96
N ALA A 194 5.56 -8.46 -12.51
CA ALA A 194 4.40 -9.12 -11.89
C ALA A 194 4.62 -10.64 -11.73
N TYR A 195 5.21 -11.30 -12.73
CA TYR A 195 5.56 -12.73 -12.63
C TYR A 195 6.61 -13.00 -11.55
N LYS A 196 7.70 -12.23 -11.52
CA LYS A 196 8.75 -12.36 -10.49
C LYS A 196 8.19 -12.09 -9.09
N THR A 197 7.35 -11.07 -8.94
CA THR A 197 6.65 -10.76 -7.69
C THR A 197 5.74 -11.91 -7.27
N TYR A 198 4.91 -12.46 -8.16
CA TYR A 198 4.06 -13.62 -7.85
C TYR A 198 4.89 -14.79 -7.32
N ARG A 199 5.99 -15.15 -8.01
CA ARG A 199 6.89 -16.23 -7.59
C ARG A 199 7.54 -15.96 -6.23
N GLY A 200 7.97 -14.72 -5.99
CA GLY A 200 8.51 -14.29 -4.70
C GLY A 200 7.45 -14.34 -3.58
N SER A 201 6.23 -13.89 -3.86
CA SER A 201 5.11 -13.91 -2.90
C SER A 201 4.76 -15.32 -2.44
N GLN A 202 4.88 -16.35 -3.29
CA GLN A 202 4.67 -17.74 -2.87
C GLN A 202 5.64 -18.15 -1.75
N TRP A 203 6.93 -17.80 -1.89
CA TRP A 203 7.94 -18.08 -0.87
C TRP A 203 7.71 -17.28 0.40
N VAL A 204 7.39 -15.99 0.28
CA VAL A 204 7.08 -15.12 1.43
C VAL A 204 5.87 -15.65 2.20
N LEU A 205 4.78 -16.02 1.51
CA LEU A 205 3.58 -16.58 2.14
C LEU A 205 3.87 -17.90 2.86
N ALA A 206 4.71 -18.76 2.28
CA ALA A 206 5.13 -20.00 2.93
C ALA A 206 5.91 -19.74 4.23
N VAL A 207 6.86 -18.80 4.21
CA VAL A 207 7.63 -18.41 5.40
C VAL A 207 6.71 -17.78 6.45
N LEU A 208 5.83 -16.87 6.06
CA LEU A 208 4.86 -16.23 6.96
C LEU A 208 3.92 -17.27 7.61
N MET A 209 3.50 -18.30 6.86
CA MET A 209 2.69 -19.40 7.39
C MET A 209 3.44 -20.16 8.49
N VAL A 210 4.71 -20.52 8.25
CA VAL A 210 5.55 -21.20 9.25
C VAL A 210 5.75 -20.32 10.48
N VAL A 211 6.04 -19.03 10.30
CA VAL A 211 6.21 -18.08 11.40
C VAL A 211 4.91 -17.93 12.21
N ALA A 212 3.75 -17.84 11.55
CA ALA A 212 2.46 -17.75 12.22
C ALA A 212 2.12 -19.03 13.00
N LEU A 213 2.43 -20.21 12.44
CA LEU A 213 2.28 -21.51 13.12
C LEU A 213 3.18 -21.61 14.35
N MET A 214 4.45 -21.26 14.20
CA MET A 214 5.40 -21.22 15.33
C MET A 214 4.89 -20.25 16.39
N GLY A 215 4.42 -19.08 15.98
CA GLY A 215 3.89 -18.06 16.88
C GLY A 215 2.68 -18.51 17.68
N GLU A 216 1.77 -19.28 17.06
CA GLU A 216 0.64 -19.87 17.77
C GLU A 216 1.08 -20.92 18.80
N ILE A 217 2.02 -21.79 18.42
CA ILE A 217 2.53 -22.85 19.31
C ILE A 217 3.27 -22.26 20.52
N THR A 218 4.08 -21.23 20.32
CA THR A 218 4.96 -20.68 21.38
C THR A 218 4.33 -19.54 22.17
N TRP A 219 3.56 -18.65 21.52
CA TRP A 219 3.01 -17.43 22.14
C TRP A 219 1.48 -17.35 22.16
N GLN A 220 0.78 -18.36 21.61
CA GLN A 220 -0.70 -18.37 21.53
C GLN A 220 -1.26 -17.09 20.90
N THR A 221 -0.64 -16.65 19.80
CA THR A 221 -0.98 -15.41 19.07
C THR A 221 -2.37 -15.41 18.43
N GLY A 222 -2.99 -16.59 18.31
CA GLY A 222 -4.30 -16.86 17.75
C GLY A 222 -4.24 -17.46 16.34
N VAL A 223 -5.07 -18.49 16.11
CA VAL A 223 -5.26 -19.17 14.80
C VAL A 223 -5.69 -18.21 13.66
N LEU A 224 -6.23 -17.04 13.97
CA LEU A 224 -6.74 -16.09 12.96
C LEU A 224 -5.68 -15.68 11.93
N ALA A 225 -4.42 -15.46 12.35
CA ALA A 225 -3.34 -15.08 11.45
C ALA A 225 -3.04 -16.19 10.42
N ILE A 226 -3.02 -17.45 10.86
CA ILE A 226 -2.81 -18.63 10.01
C ILE A 226 -3.92 -18.74 8.96
N VAL A 227 -5.18 -18.58 9.38
CA VAL A 227 -6.35 -18.65 8.49
C VAL A 227 -6.31 -17.54 7.44
N LEU A 228 -6.02 -16.29 7.83
CA LEU A 228 -5.94 -15.16 6.90
C LEU A 228 -4.83 -15.34 5.85
N ILE A 229 -3.64 -15.81 6.26
CA ILE A 229 -2.55 -16.13 5.32
C ILE A 229 -2.98 -17.26 4.37
N GLY A 230 -3.66 -18.30 4.88
CA GLY A 230 -4.17 -19.42 4.08
C GLY A 230 -5.20 -18.99 3.03
N ILE A 231 -6.15 -18.13 3.39
CA ILE A 231 -7.13 -17.56 2.46
C ILE A 231 -6.43 -16.73 1.39
N LEU A 232 -5.50 -15.85 1.78
CA LEU A 232 -4.75 -15.03 0.82
C LEU A 232 -3.95 -15.90 -0.15
N TRP A 233 -3.24 -16.90 0.36
CA TRP A 233 -2.43 -17.79 -0.47
C TRP A 233 -3.28 -18.64 -1.42
N GLY A 234 -4.36 -19.22 -0.91
CA GLY A 234 -5.31 -20.02 -1.69
C GLY A 234 -6.00 -19.20 -2.78
N THR A 235 -6.46 -17.98 -2.46
CA THR A 235 -7.10 -17.10 -3.44
C THR A 235 -6.14 -16.69 -4.56
N MET A 236 -4.88 -16.36 -4.25
CA MET A 236 -3.86 -16.09 -5.27
C MET A 236 -3.64 -17.30 -6.19
N GLY A 237 -3.56 -18.52 -5.62
CA GLY A 237 -3.40 -19.75 -6.39
C GLY A 237 -4.60 -20.05 -7.30
N ILE A 238 -5.83 -19.90 -6.78
CA ILE A 238 -7.07 -20.11 -7.54
C ILE A 238 -7.16 -19.10 -8.70
N MET A 239 -6.89 -17.82 -8.44
CA MET A 239 -6.92 -16.77 -9.46
C MET A 239 -5.90 -17.04 -10.56
N TYR A 240 -4.68 -17.45 -10.20
CA TYR A 240 -3.66 -17.83 -11.17
C TYR A 240 -4.14 -19.00 -12.07
N CYS A 241 -4.65 -20.07 -11.47
CA CYS A 241 -5.18 -21.22 -12.22
C CYS A 241 -6.34 -20.81 -13.14
N TYR A 242 -7.27 -19.99 -12.65
CA TYR A 242 -8.40 -19.51 -13.44
C TYR A 242 -7.96 -18.68 -14.65
N TYR A 243 -7.07 -17.70 -14.46
CA TYR A 243 -6.59 -16.86 -15.56
C TYR A 243 -5.70 -17.64 -16.54
N SER A 244 -4.88 -18.58 -16.06
CA SER A 244 -4.10 -19.47 -16.92
C SER A 244 -5.01 -20.29 -17.87
N LEU A 245 -6.08 -20.88 -17.33
CA LEU A 245 -7.07 -21.61 -18.13
C LEU A 245 -7.82 -20.70 -19.11
N LYS A 246 -8.21 -19.50 -18.67
CA LYS A 246 -8.89 -18.52 -19.53
C LYS A 246 -8.02 -18.09 -20.71
N LEU A 247 -6.73 -17.83 -20.46
CA LEU A 247 -5.77 -17.46 -21.51
C LEU A 247 -5.50 -18.62 -22.47
N GLN A 248 -5.41 -19.86 -21.98
CA GLN A 248 -5.28 -21.04 -22.83
C GLN A 248 -6.51 -21.25 -23.73
N LYS A 249 -7.73 -21.14 -23.18
CA LYS A 249 -8.97 -21.22 -23.98
C LYS A 249 -9.04 -20.14 -25.06
N GLY A 250 -8.62 -18.93 -24.74
CA GLY A 250 -8.57 -17.82 -25.70
C GLY A 250 -7.57 -18.02 -26.85
N LYS A 251 -6.53 -18.85 -26.65
CA LYS A 251 -5.63 -19.28 -27.73
C LYS A 251 -6.30 -20.32 -28.63
N ILE A 252 -6.93 -21.33 -28.04
CA ILE A 252 -7.64 -22.39 -28.77
C ILE A 252 -8.81 -21.83 -29.61
N SER A 253 -9.49 -20.78 -29.15
CA SER A 253 -10.60 -20.16 -29.91
C SER A 253 -10.16 -19.22 -31.03
N LYS A 254 -8.87 -18.91 -31.15
CA LYS A 254 -8.30 -18.02 -32.18
C LYS A 254 -7.58 -18.80 -33.30
N GLU A 255 -7.39 -20.10 -33.12
CA GLU A 255 -6.97 -21.06 -34.15
C GLU A 255 -8.19 -21.67 -34.84
#